data_AF-A0A1Y6C7Q0-F1
#
_entry.id   AF-A0A1Y6C7Q0-F1
#
_cell.length_a   1.000
_cell.length_b   1.000
_cell.length_c   1.000
_cell.angle_alpha   90.00
_cell.angle_beta   90.00
_cell.angle_gamma   90.00
#
_symmetry.space_group_name_H-M   'P 1'
#
loop_
_entity.id
_entity.type
_entity.pdbx_description
1 polymer ?
#
loop_
_entity_poly.entity_id
_entity_poly.type
_entity_poly.pdbx_seq_one_letter_code
_entity_poly.pdbx_strand_id
1 'polypeptide(L)' 'MTFNVGDIVKISAGAYEGKLGVVKNVRNDDIDVRFAKSNNSLVVMSFPFESIAMVDD' A
#
# COMPACT_ATOMS: atom_id res chain seq x y z
N MET A 1 -11.92 -4.91 8.32
CA MET A 1 -10.45 -5.03 8.18
C MET A 1 -9.89 -3.64 8.42
N THR A 2 -8.90 -3.49 9.29
CA THR A 2 -8.35 -2.17 9.65
C THR A 2 -6.89 -2.15 9.25
N PHE A 3 -6.49 -1.13 8.49
CA PHE A 3 -5.10 -0.91 8.12
C PHE A 3 -4.46 0.07 9.11
N ASN A 4 -3.22 -0.20 9.48
CA ASN A 4 -2.42 0.64 10.36
C ASN A 4 -1.13 1.08 9.66
N VAL A 5 -0.58 2.21 10.11
CA VAL A 5 0.73 2.67 9.64
C VAL A 5 1.80 1.64 10.02
N GLY A 6 2.56 1.20 9.03
CA GLY A 6 3.58 0.14 9.18
C GLY A 6 3.16 -1.21 8.61
N ASP A 7 1.86 -1.43 8.34
CA ASP A 7 1.39 -2.70 7.79
C ASP A 7 1.99 -2.96 6.40
N ILE A 8 2.33 -4.23 6.15
CA ILE A 8 2.71 -4.70 4.82
C ILE A 8 1.44 -5.09 4.08
N VAL A 9 1.25 -4.50 2.91
CA VAL A 9 0.07 -4.71 2.09
C VAL A 9 0.44 -5.04 0.67
N LYS A 10 -0.46 -5.75 -0.01
CA LYS A 10 -0.39 -6.04 -1.43
C LYS A 10 -1.49 -5.27 -2.14
N ILE A 11 -1.13 -4.57 -3.21
CA ILE A 11 -2.13 -3.91 -4.06
C ILE A 11 -2.92 -4.99 -4.80
N SER A 12 -4.24 -4.98 -4.67
CA SER A 12 -5.14 -5.99 -5.22
C SER A 12 -5.68 -5.65 -6.59
N ALA A 13 -5.59 -4.38 -7.02
CA ALA A 13 -6.12 -3.93 -8.31
C ALA A 13 -5.39 -2.69 -8.86
N GLY A 14 -5.50 -2.47 -10.18
CA GLY A 14 -4.99 -1.30 -10.87
C GLY A 14 -3.53 -1.42 -11.32
N ALA A 15 -2.89 -0.29 -11.68
CA ALA A 15 -1.56 -0.29 -12.30
C ALA A 15 -0.41 -0.82 -11.41
N TYR A 16 -0.68 -0.99 -10.11
CA TYR A 16 0.27 -1.50 -9.13
C TYR A 16 -0.13 -2.86 -8.57
N GLU A 17 -1.14 -3.51 -9.15
CA GLU A 17 -1.61 -4.84 -8.74
C GLU A 17 -0.44 -5.82 -8.58
N GLY A 18 -0.49 -6.58 -7.49
CA GLY A 18 0.53 -7.56 -7.15
C GLY A 18 1.73 -7.00 -6.41
N LYS A 19 1.93 -5.67 -6.40
CA LYS A 19 3.07 -5.07 -5.69
C LYS A 19 2.85 -5.01 -4.19
N LEU A 20 3.94 -5.26 -3.47
CA LEU A 20 4.02 -5.11 -2.03
C LEU A 20 4.47 -3.69 -1.67
N GLY A 21 3.88 -3.16 -0.61
CA GLY A 21 4.25 -1.86 -0.06
C GLY A 21 3.97 -1.79 1.43
N VAL A 22 4.38 -0.68 2.04
CA VAL A 22 4.18 -0.43 3.47
C VAL A 22 3.23 0.76 3.63
N VAL A 23 2.21 0.60 4.46
CA VAL A 23 1.26 1.68 4.77
C VAL A 23 2.02 2.80 5.49
N LYS A 24 1.98 4.00 4.91
CA LYS A 24 2.62 5.20 5.45
C LYS A 24 1.63 6.11 6.16
N ASN A 25 0.40 6.15 5.68
CA ASN A 25 -0.67 6.92 6.26
C ASN A 25 -2.02 6.29 5.93
N VAL A 26 -3.00 6.45 6.83
CA VAL A 26 -4.38 5.98 6.63
C VAL A 26 -5.28 7.20 6.77
N ARG A 27 -6.02 7.51 5.70
CA ARG A 27 -7.01 8.58 5.66
C ARG A 27 -8.41 7.96 5.59
N ASN A 28 -9.44 8.79 5.63
CA ASN A 28 -10.83 8.31 5.70
C ASN A 28 -11.19 7.36 4.55
N ASP A 29 -10.79 7.67 3.31
CA ASP A 29 -11.16 6.89 2.12
C ASP A 29 -9.96 6.27 1.37
N ASP A 30 -8.74 6.69 1.73
CA ASP A 30 -7.51 6.30 1.03
C ASP A 30 -6.37 5.92 1.98
N ILE A 31 -5.46 5.10 1.49
CA ILE A 31 -4.23 4.70 2.17
C ILE A 31 -3.04 5.12 1.34
N ASP A 32 -2.11 5.84 1.96
CA ASP A 32 -0.83 6.18 1.34
C ASP A 32 0.13 5.00 1.54
N VAL A 33 0.50 4.32 0.45
CA VAL A 33 1.41 3.16 0.45
C VAL A 33 2.77 3.57 -0.09
N ARG A 34 3.84 3.23 0.65
CA ARG A 34 5.23 3.46 0.26
C ARG A 34 5.83 2.22 -0.40
N PHE A 35 6.44 2.40 -1.57
CA PHE A 35 7.17 1.37 -2.31
C PHE A 35 8.65 1.71 -2.40
N ALA A 36 9.50 0.68 -2.34
CA ALA A 36 10.90 0.79 -2.74
C ALA A 36 11.02 0.56 -4.26
N LYS A 37 11.72 1.46 -4.96
CA LYS A 37 12.14 1.25 -6.36
C LYS A 37 13.58 0.74 -6.40
N SER A 38 13.93 0.03 -7.47
CA SER A 38 15.26 -0.58 -7.68
C SER A 38 16.43 0.42 -7.67
N ASN A 39 16.15 1.72 -7.85
CA ASN A 39 17.14 2.79 -7.81
C ASN A 39 17.27 3.44 -6.42
N ASN A 40 16.92 2.74 -5.35
CA ASN A 40 16.87 3.26 -3.98
C ASN A 40 15.92 4.45 -3.76
N SER A 41 15.08 4.80 -4.75
CA SER A 41 14.06 5.83 -4.56
C SER A 41 12.83 5.25 -3.88
N LEU A 42 12.22 6.03 -3.00
CA LEU A 42 10.95 5.71 -2.36
C LEU A 42 9.85 6.48 -3.07
N VAL A 43 8.76 5.79 -3.42
CA VAL A 43 7.55 6.45 -3.93
C VAL A 43 6.40 6.18 -2.99
N VAL A 44 5.56 7.18 -2.78
CA VAL A 44 4.32 7.08 -2.02
C VAL A 44 3.16 7.30 -2.97
N MET A 45 2.19 6.40 -2.94
CA MET A 45 0.98 6.49 -3.77
C MET A 45 -0.24 6.19 -2.92
N SER A 46 -1.33 6.91 -3.18
CA SER A 46 -2.60 6.73 -2.48
C SER A 46 -3.45 5.71 -3.23
N PHE A 47 -4.07 4.80 -2.49
CA PHE A 47 -5.01 3.81 -3.02
C PHE A 47 -6.28 3.78 -2.18
N PRO A 48 -7.44 3.54 -2.80
CA PRO A 48 -8.66 3.29 -2.06
C PRO A 48 -8.56 1.95 -1.31
N PHE A 49 -9.25 1.84 -0.18
CA PHE A 49 -9.23 0.65 0.68
C PHE A 49 -9.52 -0.66 -0.08
N GLU A 50 -10.45 -0.62 -1.05
CA GLU A 50 -10.86 -1.78 -1.84
C GLU A 50 -9.74 -2.31 -2.76
N SER A 51 -8.74 -1.48 -3.06
CA SER A 51 -7.58 -1.84 -3.89
C SER A 51 -6.38 -2.34 -3.08
N ILE A 52 -6.57 -2.62 -1.78
CA ILE A 52 -5.50 -3.08 -0.90
C ILE A 52 -5.93 -4.38 -0.20
N ALA A 53 -5.04 -5.37 -0.23
CA ALA A 53 -5.15 -6.59 0.55
C ALA A 53 -4.05 -6.66 1.60
N MET A 54 -4.36 -7.19 2.79
CA MET A 54 -3.31 -7.52 3.75
C MET A 54 -2.52 -8.72 3.26
N VAL A 55 -1.21 -8.72 3.53
CA VAL A 55 -0.40 -9.91 3.38
C VAL A 55 -0.53 -10.67 4.69
N ASP A 56 -1.33 -11.74 4.69
CA ASP A 56 -1.33 -12.69 5.80
C ASP A 56 0.04 -13.39 5.87
N ASP A 57 0.56 -13.57 7.09
CA ASP A 57 1.82 -14.28 7.39
C ASP A 57 1.70 -15.79 7.14
#